data_AF-A0A1S8WTX4-F1
#
_entry.id   AF-A0A1S8WTX4-F1
#
_cell.length_a   1.000
_cell.length_b   1.000
_cell.length_c   1.000
_cell.angle_alpha   90.00
_cell.angle_beta   90.00
_cell.angle_gamma   90.00
#
_symmetry.space_group_name_H-M   'P 1'
#
loop_
_entity.id
_entity.type
_entity.pdbx_description
1 polymer ?
#
loop_
_entity_poly.entity_id
_entity_poly.type
_entity_poly.pdbx_seq_one_letter_code
_entity_poly.pdbx_strand_id
1 'polypeptide(L)'
;RGVVAVKFDSPDGILHVGNKTEITCTTEEGENGASGGQLAIKDLNSRTDLVSIETSAHKIKPPASGATYTKYGSTSVECKYEPNPSNLSKLSQILTVRILPNPLDGTLDGENSGNPEVTSGSTKEFQCDLVPLDAAKSLNGKWKATVDPVGAATVTELEDGSAVQLEAHPREIYGPGVAKFQHLEISV
;
A
#
# COMPACT_ATOMS: atom_id res chain seq x y z
N ARG A 1 27.30 19.32 -15.36
CA ARG A 1 26.30 18.36 -14.84
C ARG A 1 24.96 19.06 -14.79
N GLY A 2 23.87 18.35 -15.07
CA GLY A 2 22.51 18.88 -15.00
C GLY A 2 21.53 17.75 -14.70
N VAL A 3 20.24 18.06 -14.58
CA VAL A 3 19.19 17.12 -14.23
C VAL A 3 18.95 16.12 -15.38
N VAL A 4 19.08 14.83 -15.09
CA VAL A 4 18.86 13.73 -16.04
C VAL A 4 17.60 12.92 -15.71
N ALA A 5 17.11 12.98 -14.47
CA ALA A 5 15.88 12.33 -14.05
C ALA A 5 15.22 13.06 -12.87
N VAL A 6 13.97 12.71 -12.60
CA VAL A 6 13.23 13.07 -11.38
C VAL A 6 12.84 11.79 -10.65
N LYS A 7 12.91 11.80 -9.32
CA LYS A 7 12.66 10.61 -8.49
C LYS A 7 11.99 10.97 -7.18
N PHE A 8 11.24 10.03 -6.66
CA PHE A 8 10.71 10.07 -5.29
C PHE A 8 11.66 9.31 -4.36
N ASP A 9 11.80 9.79 -3.12
CA ASP A 9 12.59 9.11 -2.07
C ASP A 9 11.93 7.82 -1.56
N SER A 10 10.60 7.71 -1.67
CA SER A 10 9.82 6.46 -1.55
C SER A 10 9.33 6.03 -2.94
N PRO A 11 10.02 5.09 -3.62
CA PRO A 11 9.67 4.66 -4.96
C PRO A 11 8.42 3.75 -5.00
N ASP A 12 8.07 3.13 -3.88
CA ASP A 12 6.88 2.29 -3.72
C ASP A 12 5.61 3.11 -3.44
N GLY A 13 5.75 4.33 -2.92
CA GLY A 13 4.64 5.22 -2.61
C GLY A 13 3.73 4.70 -1.51
N ILE A 14 4.21 3.78 -0.67
CA ILE A 14 3.41 3.15 0.39
C ILE A 14 3.50 3.97 1.68
N LEU A 15 2.34 4.35 2.19
CA LEU A 15 2.17 5.12 3.43
C LEU A 15 1.14 4.41 4.31
N HIS A 16 1.11 4.78 5.60
CA HIS A 16 0.19 4.19 6.57
C HIS A 16 -0.64 5.24 7.29
N VAL A 17 -1.91 4.93 7.54
CA VAL A 17 -2.79 5.69 8.44
C VAL A 17 -2.14 5.82 9.81
N GLY A 18 -2.23 6.99 10.44
CA GLY A 18 -1.58 7.31 11.71
C GLY A 18 -0.13 7.77 11.57
N ASN A 19 0.52 7.55 10.43
CA ASN A 19 1.88 8.05 10.17
C ASN A 19 1.86 9.51 9.65
N LYS A 20 3.00 10.17 9.77
CA LYS A 20 3.33 11.52 9.27
C LYS A 20 4.47 11.52 8.23
N THR A 21 4.86 10.35 7.71
CA THR A 21 5.92 10.24 6.68
C THR A 21 5.62 11.17 5.51
N GLU A 22 6.64 11.88 5.05
CA GLU A 22 6.56 12.74 3.87
C GLU A 22 7.33 12.08 2.73
N ILE A 23 6.83 12.17 1.49
CA ILE A 23 7.55 11.72 0.30
C ILE A 23 8.05 12.94 -0.46
N THR A 24 9.34 13.00 -0.73
CA THR A 24 9.97 14.13 -1.43
C THR A 24 10.27 13.76 -2.86
N CYS A 25 9.88 14.62 -3.80
CA CYS A 25 10.40 14.55 -5.16
C CYS A 25 11.73 15.31 -5.26
N THR A 26 12.72 14.68 -5.87
CA THR A 26 14.07 15.23 -6.08
C THR A 26 14.52 15.04 -7.53
N THR A 27 15.53 15.81 -7.91
CA THR A 27 16.20 15.70 -9.21
C THR A 27 17.45 14.83 -9.07
N GLU A 28 17.74 14.05 -10.10
CA GLU A 28 19.02 13.36 -10.24
C GLU A 28 19.90 14.07 -11.27
N GLU A 29 21.17 14.32 -10.92
CA GLU A 29 22.12 15.00 -11.79
C GLU A 29 23.08 14.04 -12.48
N GLY A 30 23.37 14.31 -13.76
CA GLY A 30 24.29 13.54 -14.58
C GLY A 30 25.02 14.40 -15.61
N GLU A 31 25.87 13.74 -16.40
CA GLU A 31 26.47 14.35 -17.59
C GLU A 31 25.39 14.58 -18.67
N ASN A 32 25.48 15.68 -19.40
CA ASN A 32 24.50 16.10 -20.41
C ASN A 32 23.06 16.33 -19.91
N GLY A 33 22.85 16.46 -18.61
CA GLY A 33 21.54 16.76 -18.05
C GLY A 33 21.11 18.22 -18.24
N ALA A 34 19.81 18.46 -18.10
CA ALA A 34 19.21 19.77 -18.27
C ALA A 34 19.49 20.72 -17.10
N SER A 35 19.67 22.00 -17.39
CA SER A 35 19.97 23.04 -16.39
C SER A 35 18.93 24.15 -16.39
N GLY A 36 18.93 24.96 -15.32
CA GLY A 36 18.14 26.21 -15.26
C GLY A 36 16.63 26.04 -15.14
N GLY A 37 16.14 24.81 -15.08
CA GLY A 37 14.72 24.47 -14.96
C GLY A 37 14.18 24.49 -13.54
N GLN A 38 12.86 24.28 -13.45
CA GLN A 38 12.12 24.21 -12.19
C GLN A 38 11.49 22.83 -12.00
N LEU A 39 11.55 22.32 -10.76
CA LEU A 39 10.82 21.13 -10.34
C LEU A 39 9.40 21.54 -9.96
N ALA A 40 8.41 20.75 -10.37
CA ALA A 40 7.02 20.94 -10.02
C ALA A 40 6.40 19.60 -9.63
N ILE A 41 5.52 19.63 -8.63
CA ILE A 41 4.81 18.45 -8.13
C ILE A 41 3.30 18.74 -8.14
N LYS A 42 2.50 17.75 -8.52
CA LYS A 42 1.05 17.89 -8.63
C LYS A 42 0.33 16.56 -8.36
N ASP A 43 -0.71 16.61 -7.54
CA ASP A 43 -1.68 15.52 -7.43
C ASP A 43 -2.59 15.50 -8.67
N LEU A 44 -2.55 14.40 -9.42
CA LEU A 44 -3.30 14.22 -10.67
C LEU A 44 -4.79 13.96 -10.42
N ASN A 45 -5.14 13.38 -9.27
CA ASN A 45 -6.53 13.04 -8.96
C ASN A 45 -7.19 14.06 -8.01
N SER A 46 -6.45 15.08 -7.55
CA SER A 46 -6.95 16.14 -6.66
C SER A 46 -7.59 15.60 -5.38
N ARG A 47 -7.03 14.50 -4.84
CA ARG A 47 -7.41 13.83 -3.59
C ARG A 47 -6.83 14.57 -2.39
N THR A 48 -7.26 15.82 -2.21
CA THR A 48 -6.86 16.66 -1.06
C THR A 48 -7.35 16.12 0.28
N ASP A 49 -8.27 15.15 0.25
CA ASP A 49 -8.71 14.38 1.39
C ASP A 49 -7.70 13.29 1.82
N LEU A 50 -6.78 12.88 0.94
CA LEU A 50 -5.76 11.86 1.20
C LEU A 50 -4.37 12.45 1.42
N VAL A 51 -3.97 13.42 0.59
CA VAL A 51 -2.64 14.03 0.62
C VAL A 51 -2.71 15.53 0.46
N SER A 52 -1.68 16.24 0.91
CA SER A 52 -1.43 17.62 0.49
C SER A 52 -0.09 17.73 -0.22
N ILE A 53 0.00 18.67 -1.16
CA ILE A 53 1.20 18.92 -1.94
C ILE A 53 1.85 20.21 -1.44
N GLU A 54 3.03 20.11 -0.83
CA GLU A 54 3.85 21.27 -0.49
C GLU A 54 4.75 21.60 -1.69
N THR A 55 4.29 22.54 -2.51
CA THR A 55 4.94 22.90 -3.78
C THR A 55 6.33 23.51 -3.60
N SER A 56 6.59 24.23 -2.50
CA SER A 56 7.89 24.86 -2.22
C SER A 56 8.99 23.87 -1.88
N ALA A 57 8.64 22.79 -1.17
CA ALA A 57 9.58 21.72 -0.79
C ALA A 57 9.49 20.49 -1.70
N HIS A 58 8.55 20.48 -2.65
CA HIS A 58 8.26 19.36 -3.55
C HIS A 58 7.88 18.07 -2.81
N LYS A 59 7.03 18.20 -1.79
CA LYS A 59 6.67 17.09 -0.90
C LYS A 59 5.19 16.70 -1.00
N ILE A 60 4.96 15.42 -0.81
CA ILE A 60 3.66 14.82 -0.50
C ILE A 60 3.60 14.71 1.03
N LYS A 61 2.56 15.28 1.62
CA LYS A 61 2.33 15.33 3.06
C LYS A 61 0.96 14.76 3.43
N PRO A 62 0.71 14.51 4.73
CA PRO A 62 -0.65 14.43 5.24
C PRO A 62 -1.54 15.57 4.72
N PRO A 63 -2.87 15.37 4.63
CA PRO A 63 -3.82 16.42 4.23
C PRO A 63 -3.59 17.71 5.01
N ALA A 64 -3.84 18.87 4.41
CA ALA A 64 -3.39 20.19 4.92
C ALA A 64 -3.86 20.56 6.34
N SER A 65 -4.87 19.88 6.88
CA SER A 65 -5.39 20.04 8.24
C SER A 65 -4.91 18.98 9.24
N GLY A 66 -4.17 17.97 8.78
CA GLY A 66 -3.77 16.79 9.56
C GLY A 66 -2.30 16.76 9.89
N ALA A 67 -1.97 16.31 11.11
CA ALA A 67 -0.60 15.94 11.48
C ALA A 67 -0.19 14.56 10.96
N THR A 68 -1.16 13.75 10.52
CA THR A 68 -1.01 12.36 10.10
C THR A 68 -2.01 12.01 8.99
N TYR A 69 -1.76 10.92 8.27
CA TYR A 69 -2.74 10.35 7.35
C TYR A 69 -3.89 9.72 8.13
N THR A 70 -5.12 10.16 7.90
CA THR A 70 -6.30 9.68 8.63
C THR A 70 -7.24 8.81 7.80
N LYS A 71 -7.05 8.80 6.48
CA LYS A 71 -7.84 8.04 5.53
C LYS A 71 -6.93 7.13 4.71
N TYR A 72 -7.39 5.92 4.48
CA TYR A 72 -6.81 5.02 3.50
C TYR A 72 -7.29 5.40 2.09
N GLY A 73 -6.55 4.97 1.07
CA GLY A 73 -6.92 5.18 -0.32
C GLY A 73 -5.70 5.30 -1.22
N SER A 74 -5.93 5.65 -2.48
CA SER A 74 -4.88 5.86 -3.46
C SER A 74 -5.05 7.15 -4.25
N THR A 75 -3.92 7.72 -4.66
CA THR A 75 -3.85 8.83 -5.61
C THR A 75 -2.58 8.73 -6.46
N SER A 76 -2.53 9.43 -7.59
CA SER A 76 -1.33 9.54 -8.42
C SER A 76 -0.75 10.94 -8.33
N VAL A 77 0.55 11.03 -8.02
CA VAL A 77 1.28 12.30 -7.95
C VAL A 77 2.30 12.35 -9.07
N GLU A 78 2.22 13.39 -9.90
CA GLU A 78 3.23 13.69 -10.91
C GLU A 78 4.30 14.60 -10.31
N CYS A 79 5.56 14.24 -10.54
CA CYS A 79 6.67 15.16 -10.39
C CYS A 79 7.34 15.36 -11.73
N LYS A 80 7.53 16.63 -12.11
CA LYS A 80 8.09 17.03 -13.40
C LYS A 80 9.18 18.07 -13.23
N TYR A 81 10.22 17.97 -14.03
CA TYR A 81 11.24 18.99 -14.19
C TYR A 81 11.06 19.69 -15.54
N GLU A 82 10.87 21.00 -15.50
CA GLU A 82 10.69 21.86 -16.67
C GLU A 82 11.99 22.62 -16.95
N PRO A 83 12.81 22.18 -17.92
CA PRO A 83 14.13 22.76 -18.18
C PRO A 83 14.05 24.16 -18.81
N ASN A 84 15.11 24.96 -18.63
CA ASN A 84 15.27 26.27 -19.26
C ASN A 84 16.66 26.38 -19.92
N PRO A 85 16.76 26.43 -21.26
CA PRO A 85 15.69 26.60 -22.24
C PRO A 85 14.81 25.35 -22.40
N SER A 86 13.51 25.56 -22.63
CA SER A 86 12.45 24.53 -22.70
C SER A 86 12.55 23.54 -23.88
N ASN A 87 13.66 23.61 -24.62
CA ASN A 87 13.93 22.79 -25.80
C ASN A 87 14.51 21.41 -25.42
N LEU A 88 14.83 21.21 -24.14
CA LEU A 88 15.28 19.93 -23.59
C LEU A 88 14.08 19.06 -23.22
N SER A 89 14.28 17.73 -23.27
CA SER A 89 13.26 16.76 -22.90
C SER A 89 12.72 17.04 -21.50
N LYS A 90 11.39 17.16 -21.39
CA LYS A 90 10.72 17.23 -20.09
C LYS A 90 10.94 15.91 -19.35
N LEU A 91 11.37 15.99 -18.11
CA LEU A 91 11.52 14.82 -17.24
C LEU A 91 10.28 14.76 -16.37
N SER A 92 9.56 13.65 -16.38
CA SER A 92 8.37 13.44 -15.56
C SER A 92 8.37 12.02 -15.00
N GLN A 93 7.95 11.91 -13.75
CA GLN A 93 7.75 10.64 -13.04
C GLN A 93 6.39 10.71 -12.34
N ILE A 94 5.60 9.65 -12.48
CA ILE A 94 4.34 9.48 -11.75
C ILE A 94 4.56 8.46 -10.65
N LEU A 95 4.18 8.81 -9.43
CA LEU A 95 4.14 7.91 -8.28
C LEU A 95 2.69 7.63 -7.92
N THR A 96 2.34 6.34 -7.82
CA THR A 96 1.08 5.93 -7.21
C THR A 96 1.27 5.89 -5.70
N VAL A 97 0.65 6.82 -5.00
CA VAL A 97 0.66 6.89 -3.53
C VAL A 97 -0.49 6.05 -3.01
N ARG A 98 -0.18 5.11 -2.11
CA ARG A 98 -1.14 4.21 -1.47
C ARG A 98 -1.04 4.39 0.03
N ILE A 99 -2.10 4.94 0.63
CA ILE A 99 -2.22 5.03 2.08
C ILE A 99 -2.96 3.79 2.53
N LEU A 100 -2.20 2.85 3.07
CA LEU A 100 -2.73 1.65 3.67
C LEU A 100 -3.13 1.95 5.12
N PRO A 101 -4.05 1.18 5.70
CA PRO A 101 -4.23 1.15 7.14
C PRO A 101 -2.92 0.87 7.86
N ASN A 102 -2.80 1.35 9.10
CA ASN A 102 -1.66 0.97 9.92
C ASN A 102 -1.68 -0.56 10.07
N PRO A 103 -0.54 -1.26 9.96
CA PRO A 103 -0.50 -2.67 10.30
C PRO A 103 -1.05 -2.81 11.73
N LEU A 104 -2.12 -3.58 11.88
CA LEU A 104 -2.56 -3.97 13.21
C LEU A 104 -1.54 -4.98 13.72
N ASP A 105 -0.98 -4.75 14.90
CA ASP A 105 -0.29 -5.80 15.63
C ASP A 105 -1.36 -6.83 16.06
N GLY A 106 -1.51 -7.92 15.29
CA GLY A 106 -2.38 -9.05 15.64
C GLY A 106 -3.13 -9.66 14.46
N THR A 107 -3.92 -10.70 14.74
CA THR A 107 -4.59 -11.54 13.74
C THR A 107 -6.09 -11.72 13.99
N LEU A 108 -6.85 -11.82 12.90
CA LEU A 108 -8.04 -12.64 12.59
C LEU A 108 -9.27 -12.77 13.53
N ASP A 109 -9.22 -12.39 14.81
CA ASP A 109 -10.42 -12.39 15.68
C ASP A 109 -10.61 -11.10 16.50
N GLY A 110 -9.68 -10.15 16.39
CA GLY A 110 -9.72 -8.90 17.16
C GLY A 110 -9.42 -9.07 18.65
N GLU A 111 -9.09 -10.29 19.10
CA GLU A 111 -8.80 -10.62 20.50
C GLU A 111 -7.33 -11.05 20.71
N ASN A 112 -6.70 -11.69 19.71
CA ASN A 112 -5.39 -12.32 19.87
C ASN A 112 -4.30 -11.74 18.93
N SER A 113 -3.09 -11.58 19.47
CA SER A 113 -1.95 -10.97 18.77
C SER A 113 -1.00 -11.96 18.05
N GLY A 114 -1.39 -13.23 17.89
CA GLY A 114 -0.55 -14.25 17.25
C GLY A 114 -1.33 -15.20 16.34
N ASN A 115 -0.62 -15.89 15.42
CA ASN A 115 -1.20 -16.74 14.36
C ASN A 115 -2.40 -17.58 14.84
N PRO A 116 -3.58 -17.44 14.21
CA PRO A 116 -4.77 -18.17 14.63
C PRO A 116 -4.60 -19.65 14.32
N GLU A 117 -4.94 -20.46 15.31
CA GLU A 117 -4.94 -21.91 15.22
C GLU A 117 -6.37 -22.38 14.94
N VAL A 118 -6.60 -22.98 13.77
CA VAL A 118 -7.91 -23.50 13.39
C VAL A 118 -7.93 -25.01 13.50
N THR A 119 -8.87 -25.52 14.29
CA THR A 119 -9.10 -26.96 14.46
C THR A 119 -9.92 -27.54 13.31
N SER A 120 -9.54 -28.74 12.87
CA SER A 120 -10.23 -29.55 11.86
C SER A 120 -11.75 -29.63 12.09
N GLY A 121 -12.55 -29.35 11.04
CA GLY A 121 -14.02 -29.38 11.10
C GLY A 121 -14.66 -28.09 11.63
N SER A 122 -13.86 -27.05 11.89
CA SER A 122 -14.36 -25.71 12.18
C SER A 122 -15.07 -25.13 10.96
N THR A 123 -16.33 -24.72 11.11
CA THR A 123 -17.08 -23.89 10.16
C THR A 123 -16.95 -22.40 10.47
N LYS A 124 -16.01 -22.03 11.35
CA LYS A 124 -15.80 -20.64 11.75
C LYS A 124 -15.35 -19.87 10.52
N GLU A 125 -16.15 -18.89 10.11
CA GLU A 125 -15.74 -17.95 9.08
C GLU A 125 -14.66 -17.05 9.65
N PHE A 126 -13.49 -17.08 9.00
CA PHE A 126 -12.36 -16.23 9.35
C PHE A 126 -12.44 -15.01 8.44
N GLN A 127 -12.95 -13.90 8.97
CA GLN A 127 -12.86 -12.62 8.31
C GLN A 127 -11.54 -11.98 8.72
N CYS A 128 -10.58 -11.97 7.80
CA CYS A 128 -9.36 -11.23 8.05
C CYS A 128 -9.65 -9.73 7.92
N ASP A 129 -9.52 -8.97 9.00
CA ASP A 129 -9.44 -7.52 8.95
C ASP A 129 -7.96 -7.11 9.08
N LEU A 130 -7.24 -7.17 7.97
CA LEU A 130 -6.08 -6.32 7.71
C LEU A 130 -6.52 -5.35 6.64
N VAL A 131 -6.91 -4.16 7.09
CA VAL A 131 -7.67 -3.12 6.35
C VAL A 131 -9.15 -3.17 6.74
N PRO A 132 -9.73 -2.09 7.32
CA PRO A 132 -11.18 -2.00 7.55
C PRO A 132 -11.95 -2.48 6.31
N LEU A 133 -13.04 -3.24 6.45
CA LEU A 133 -13.80 -3.81 5.31
C LEU A 133 -14.12 -2.80 4.19
N ASP A 134 -14.28 -1.53 4.52
CA ASP A 134 -14.51 -0.40 3.61
C ASP A 134 -13.26 0.04 2.81
N ALA A 135 -12.08 -0.36 3.23
CA ALA A 135 -10.81 0.01 2.65
C ALA A 135 -10.30 -0.92 1.55
N ALA A 136 -10.74 -2.18 1.48
CA ALA A 136 -10.48 -3.07 0.34
C ALA A 136 -11.01 -2.47 -0.97
N LYS A 137 -12.26 -1.96 -0.95
CA LYS A 137 -12.87 -1.24 -2.09
C LYS A 137 -12.10 0.02 -2.47
N SER A 138 -11.61 0.75 -1.48
CA SER A 138 -10.90 2.03 -1.69
C SER A 138 -9.46 1.85 -2.17
N LEU A 139 -8.90 0.65 -2.01
CA LEU A 139 -7.54 0.28 -2.41
C LEU A 139 -7.50 -0.66 -3.63
N ASN A 140 -8.64 -1.17 -4.09
CA ASN A 140 -8.73 -2.21 -5.14
C ASN A 140 -7.86 -3.44 -4.84
N GLY A 141 -7.77 -3.81 -3.56
CA GLY A 141 -6.88 -4.86 -3.08
C GLY A 141 -7.51 -6.25 -3.08
N LYS A 142 -6.68 -7.29 -3.27
CA LYS A 142 -7.09 -8.70 -3.14
C LYS A 142 -6.40 -9.40 -1.98
N TRP A 143 -7.08 -10.34 -1.33
CA TRP A 143 -6.53 -11.17 -0.26
C TRP A 143 -5.70 -12.34 -0.78
N LYS A 144 -4.69 -12.73 0.01
CA LYS A 144 -3.90 -13.94 -0.22
C LYS A 144 -3.53 -14.59 1.11
N ALA A 145 -4.11 -15.74 1.45
CA ALA A 145 -3.79 -16.49 2.66
C ALA A 145 -2.74 -17.59 2.40
N THR A 146 -1.86 -17.82 3.37
CA THR A 146 -0.91 -18.94 3.38
C THR A 146 -1.28 -19.93 4.48
N VAL A 147 -1.32 -21.22 4.15
CA VAL A 147 -1.70 -22.31 5.07
C VAL A 147 -0.48 -23.13 5.43
N ASP A 148 -0.24 -23.33 6.72
CA ASP A 148 0.83 -24.17 7.26
C ASP A 148 0.24 -25.25 8.21
N PRO A 149 0.43 -26.56 7.94
CA PRO A 149 1.11 -27.12 6.77
C PRO A 149 0.27 -26.97 5.49
N VAL A 150 0.96 -26.89 4.34
CA VAL A 150 0.31 -26.78 3.02
C VAL A 150 -0.67 -27.93 2.83
N GLY A 151 -1.91 -27.61 2.45
CA GLY A 151 -2.98 -28.60 2.25
C GLY A 151 -3.79 -28.93 3.52
N ALA A 152 -3.50 -28.31 4.68
CA ALA A 152 -4.29 -28.48 5.89
C ALA A 152 -5.68 -27.80 5.84
N ALA A 153 -5.88 -26.84 4.93
CA ALA A 153 -7.14 -26.16 4.73
C ALA A 153 -7.32 -25.76 3.27
N THR A 154 -8.58 -25.74 2.81
CA THR A 154 -8.97 -25.10 1.56
C THR A 154 -9.19 -23.61 1.82
N VAL A 155 -8.66 -22.77 0.93
CA VAL A 155 -8.91 -21.32 0.91
C VAL A 155 -9.79 -21.03 -0.30
N THR A 156 -11.00 -20.55 -0.06
CA THR A 156 -11.94 -20.16 -1.10
C THR A 156 -12.02 -18.65 -1.12
N GLU A 157 -11.69 -18.01 -2.24
CA GLU A 157 -11.95 -16.57 -2.39
C GLU A 157 -13.46 -16.32 -2.40
N LEU A 158 -13.92 -15.45 -1.52
CA LEU A 158 -15.28 -14.93 -1.48
C LEU A 158 -15.26 -13.51 -2.05
N GLU A 159 -16.37 -13.10 -2.68
CA GLU A 159 -16.63 -11.74 -3.21
C GLU A 159 -15.41 -11.04 -3.83
N ASP A 160 -15.27 -11.05 -5.16
CA ASP A 160 -14.26 -10.28 -5.94
C ASP A 160 -12.76 -10.35 -5.50
N GLY A 161 -12.43 -11.20 -4.53
CA GLY A 161 -11.11 -11.30 -3.90
C GLY A 161 -10.97 -10.45 -2.63
N SER A 162 -12.07 -9.84 -2.15
CA SER A 162 -12.17 -9.02 -0.93
C SER A 162 -12.63 -9.79 0.31
N ALA A 163 -12.80 -11.11 0.23
CA ALA A 163 -12.83 -12.00 1.38
C ALA A 163 -12.26 -13.39 1.03
N VAL A 164 -11.97 -14.20 2.05
CA VAL A 164 -11.65 -15.63 1.88
C VAL A 164 -12.40 -16.46 2.92
N GLN A 165 -12.96 -17.60 2.52
CA GLN A 165 -13.47 -18.64 3.39
C GLN A 165 -12.39 -19.71 3.59
N LEU A 166 -12.27 -20.22 4.81
CA LEU A 166 -11.30 -21.24 5.16
C LEU A 166 -12.02 -22.50 5.64
N GLU A 167 -11.71 -23.65 5.04
CA GLU A 167 -12.24 -24.95 5.45
C GLU A 167 -11.09 -25.89 5.81
N ALA A 168 -10.90 -26.15 7.11
CA ALA A 168 -9.82 -27.02 7.60
C ALA A 168 -10.14 -28.50 7.37
N HIS A 169 -9.20 -29.24 6.79
CA HIS A 169 -9.38 -30.65 6.45
C HIS A 169 -9.28 -31.58 7.68
N PRO A 170 -10.00 -32.72 7.67
CA PRO A 170 -9.98 -33.67 8.77
C PRO A 170 -8.59 -34.27 9.06
N ARG A 171 -8.40 -34.63 10.33
CA ARG A 171 -7.21 -35.25 10.95
C ARG A 171 -6.52 -36.40 10.19
N GLU A 172 -7.19 -37.10 9.29
CA GLU A 172 -6.70 -38.37 8.72
C GLU A 172 -5.55 -38.21 7.70
N ILE A 173 -5.18 -36.99 7.30
CA ILE A 173 -4.15 -36.76 6.24
C ILE A 173 -2.87 -36.06 6.76
N TYR A 174 -2.91 -35.21 7.81
CA TYR A 174 -1.81 -34.27 8.13
C TYR A 174 -1.32 -34.22 9.60
N GLY A 175 -1.70 -35.15 10.47
CA GLY A 175 -1.26 -35.15 11.89
C GLY A 175 -2.10 -34.20 12.77
N PRO A 176 -1.63 -33.76 13.97
CA PRO A 176 -2.41 -32.86 14.84
C PRO A 176 -2.70 -31.54 14.10
N GLY A 177 -3.87 -31.51 13.46
CA GLY A 177 -4.26 -30.52 12.45
C GLY A 177 -4.69 -29.21 13.09
N VAL A 178 -3.69 -28.41 13.41
CA VAL A 178 -3.81 -26.97 13.53
C VAL A 178 -3.32 -26.38 12.22
N ALA A 179 -4.22 -25.79 11.44
CA ALA A 179 -3.80 -24.94 10.34
C ALA A 179 -3.37 -23.58 10.92
N LYS A 180 -2.12 -23.19 10.67
CA LYS A 180 -1.58 -21.87 11.01
C LYS A 180 -1.59 -21.01 9.76
N PHE A 181 -2.05 -19.78 9.91
CA PHE A 181 -2.10 -18.79 8.83
C PHE A 181 -1.02 -17.75 9.10
N GLN A 182 0.00 -17.70 8.24
CA GLN A 182 1.24 -16.95 8.54
C GLN A 182 1.31 -15.56 7.92
N HIS A 183 0.61 -15.32 6.81
CA HIS A 183 0.80 -14.06 6.07
C HIS A 183 -0.38 -13.79 5.15
N LEU A 184 -0.87 -12.55 5.18
CA LEU A 184 -2.00 -12.06 4.41
C LEU A 184 -1.61 -10.77 3.68
N GLU A 185 -1.46 -10.88 2.36
CA GLU A 185 -0.98 -9.77 1.52
C GLU A 185 -2.13 -9.15 0.73
N ILE A 186 -2.14 -7.82 0.67
CA ILE A 186 -2.91 -7.11 -0.35
C ILE A 186 -2.09 -7.15 -1.64
N SER A 187 -2.61 -7.85 -2.65
CA SER A 187 -2.10 -7.72 -4.02
C SER A 187 -2.90 -6.62 -4.72
N VAL A 188 -2.22 -5.55 -5.17
CA VAL A 188 -2.83 -4.44 -5.93
C VAL A 188 -2.10 -4.21 -7.24
#